data_AF-A0A528DWT9-F1
#
_entry.id   AF-A0A528DWT9-F1
#
_cell.length_a   1.000
_cell.length_b   1.000
_cell.length_c   1.000
_cell.angle_alpha   90.00
_cell.angle_beta   90.00
_cell.angle_gamma   90.00
#
_symmetry.space_group_name_H-M   'P 1'
#
loop_
_entity.id
_entity.type
_entity.pdbx_description
1 polymer ?
#
loop_
_entity_poly.entity_id
_entity_poly.type
_entity_poly.pdbx_seq_one_letter_code
_entity_poly.pdbx_strand_id
1 'polypeptide(L)'
;MTGVLSSLFRGIVFKRLANVEVDATRSNQHEFNGSRPLLDLFGREQPLRMPTDFYHMSDIGHLQSERGLLTWYDARARHPTRTEYRLYYYDNAVTRQAKAGDTLIIGRKVDGSTFLLVAPSTGAVAKRIAWLFGIEVAPGAAFAALDLDAAEKAGLSNALGLSDADDTSFWQAEESPRLAAEPPELRDAIRVLQKQLGSHGNGKTDHASSTFIPDDQS
;
A
#
# COMPACT_ATOMS: atom_id res chain seq x y z
N MET A 1 2.28 -2.85 24.32
CA MET A 1 2.89 -1.72 23.59
C MET A 1 2.57 -1.91 22.12
N THR A 2 1.85 -0.98 21.48
CA THR A 2 1.48 -1.08 20.07
C THR A 2 2.69 -0.76 19.19
N GLY A 3 2.92 -1.57 18.15
CA GLY A 3 4.08 -1.44 17.26
C GLY A 3 4.18 -0.05 16.62
N VAL A 4 5.42 0.44 16.49
CA VAL A 4 5.82 1.82 16.12
C VAL A 4 5.22 2.32 14.80
N LEU A 5 4.84 1.42 13.89
CA LEU A 5 4.21 1.79 12.61
C LEU A 5 2.68 1.84 12.64
N SER A 6 2.02 1.17 13.60
CA SER A 6 0.56 1.17 13.68
C SER A 6 -0.04 2.55 14.01
N SER A 7 0.74 3.45 14.62
CA SER A 7 0.37 4.84 14.86
C SER A 7 0.60 5.76 13.66
N LEU A 8 1.31 5.30 12.62
CA LEU A 8 1.66 6.12 11.45
C LEU A 8 0.61 6.08 10.35
N PHE A 9 -0.23 5.05 10.33
CA PHE A 9 -1.21 4.83 9.28
C PHE A 9 -2.64 4.92 9.83
N ARG A 10 -3.51 5.62 9.11
CA ARG A 10 -4.96 5.58 9.33
C ARG A 10 -5.59 4.26 8.91
N GLY A 11 -4.94 3.56 7.98
CA GLY A 11 -5.37 2.25 7.52
C GLY A 11 -4.50 1.75 6.37
N ILE A 12 -4.57 0.44 6.15
CA ILE A 12 -3.85 -0.26 5.09
C ILE A 12 -4.80 -1.24 4.41
N VAL A 13 -4.77 -1.24 3.08
CA VAL A 13 -5.58 -2.10 2.22
C VAL A 13 -4.67 -3.03 1.43
N PHE A 14 -5.06 -4.30 1.35
CA PHE A 14 -4.41 -5.33 0.56
C PHE A 14 -5.33 -5.76 -0.58
N LYS A 15 -4.79 -5.84 -1.79
CA LYS A 15 -5.51 -6.39 -2.94
C LYS A 15 -4.57 -7.19 -3.84
N ARG A 16 -5.13 -8.14 -4.57
CA ARG A 16 -4.41 -8.82 -5.66
C ARG A 16 -4.66 -8.07 -6.96
N LEU A 17 -3.60 -7.82 -7.72
CA LEU A 17 -3.70 -7.14 -9.02
C LEU A 17 -4.35 -8.06 -10.05
N ALA A 18 -5.39 -7.55 -10.72
CA ALA A 18 -6.02 -8.24 -11.83
C ALA A 18 -5.29 -7.93 -13.16
N ASN A 19 -5.45 -8.80 -14.16
CA ASN A 19 -4.87 -8.60 -15.50
C ASN A 19 -5.20 -7.22 -16.10
N VAL A 20 -6.42 -6.73 -15.89
CA VAL A 20 -6.89 -5.45 -16.45
C VAL A 20 -6.24 -4.22 -15.82
N GLU A 21 -5.56 -4.37 -14.69
CA GLU A 21 -4.94 -3.28 -13.92
C GLU A 21 -3.44 -3.12 -14.19
N VAL A 22 -2.83 -4.06 -14.92
CA VAL A 22 -1.37 -4.10 -15.14
C VAL A 22 -0.96 -4.29 -16.59
N ASP A 23 -1.90 -4.67 -17.47
CA ASP A 23 -1.60 -4.94 -18.86
C ASP A 23 -1.57 -3.63 -19.67
N ALA A 24 -0.37 -3.06 -19.81
CA ALA A 24 -0.12 -1.85 -20.59
C ALA A 24 -0.45 -1.99 -22.09
N THR A 25 -0.58 -3.22 -22.61
CA THR A 25 -0.91 -3.46 -24.04
C THR A 25 -2.42 -3.51 -24.30
N ARG A 26 -3.22 -3.73 -23.26
CA ARG A 26 -4.70 -3.77 -23.32
C ARG A 26 -5.39 -2.68 -22.52
N SER A 27 -4.66 -1.96 -21.66
CA SER A 27 -5.22 -0.97 -20.76
C SER A 27 -4.44 0.34 -20.86
N ASN A 28 -5.04 1.33 -21.53
CA ASN A 28 -4.64 2.74 -21.44
C ASN A 28 -4.95 3.34 -20.05
N GLN A 29 -5.30 2.53 -19.05
CA GLN A 29 -5.79 2.97 -17.76
C GLN A 29 -4.71 2.68 -16.72
N HIS A 30 -3.92 3.70 -16.39
CA HIS A 30 -3.02 3.72 -15.24
C HIS A 30 -3.85 3.79 -13.94
N GLU A 31 -4.72 2.80 -13.74
CA GLU A 31 -5.77 2.83 -12.73
C GLU A 31 -5.94 1.47 -12.06
N PHE A 32 -5.97 1.51 -10.74
CA PHE A 32 -6.45 0.40 -9.93
C PHE A 32 -7.95 0.56 -9.68
N ASN A 33 -8.71 -0.53 -9.81
CA ASN A 33 -10.12 -0.53 -9.45
C ASN A 33 -10.28 -0.23 -7.96
N GLY A 34 -11.21 0.69 -7.66
CA GLY A 34 -11.65 0.96 -6.30
C GLY A 34 -12.38 -0.26 -5.75
N SER A 35 -11.94 -0.72 -4.60
CA SER A 35 -12.62 -1.75 -3.81
C SER A 35 -13.36 -1.09 -2.64
N ARG A 36 -14.26 -1.82 -1.99
CA ARG A 36 -14.92 -1.34 -0.77
C ARG A 36 -13.89 -0.92 0.31
N PRO A 37 -12.83 -1.70 0.59
CA PRO A 37 -11.74 -1.27 1.47
C PRO A 37 -11.06 0.04 1.08
N LEU A 38 -10.80 0.30 -0.21
CA LEU A 38 -10.21 1.57 -0.66
C LEU A 38 -11.18 2.74 -0.47
N LEU A 39 -12.48 2.51 -0.67
CA LEU A 39 -13.52 3.49 -0.39
C LEU A 39 -13.60 3.80 1.11
N ASP A 40 -13.46 2.80 1.97
CA ASP A 40 -13.44 2.99 3.43
C ASP A 40 -12.15 3.73 3.87
N LEU A 41 -11.01 3.49 3.21
CA LEU A 41 -9.73 4.15 3.51
C LEU A 41 -9.67 5.63 3.06
N PHE A 42 -10.15 5.92 1.86
CA PHE A 42 -10.05 7.25 1.25
C PHE A 42 -11.32 8.09 1.43
N GLY A 43 -12.45 7.44 1.68
CA GLY A 43 -13.76 8.09 1.72
C GLY A 43 -14.30 8.39 0.32
N ARG A 44 -15.38 9.18 0.30
CA ARG A 44 -16.12 9.54 -0.93
C ARG A 44 -15.70 10.86 -1.55
N GLU A 45 -14.92 11.67 -0.82
CA GLU A 45 -14.43 12.95 -1.30
C GLU A 45 -13.49 12.76 -2.51
N GLN A 46 -13.75 13.50 -3.58
CA GLN A 46 -13.03 13.35 -4.84
C GLN A 46 -13.01 14.65 -5.67
N PRO A 47 -12.02 14.84 -6.55
CA PRO A 47 -10.80 14.03 -6.66
C PRO A 47 -9.87 14.30 -5.47
N LEU A 48 -9.31 13.23 -4.90
CA LEU A 48 -8.33 13.32 -3.80
C LEU A 48 -6.95 12.97 -4.36
N ARG A 49 -6.05 13.97 -4.38
CA ARG A 49 -4.64 13.82 -4.82
C ARG A 49 -3.75 13.61 -3.61
N MET A 50 -2.95 12.54 -3.63
CA MET A 50 -2.15 12.10 -2.49
C MET A 50 -0.69 11.92 -2.90
N PRO A 51 0.25 12.65 -2.26
CA PRO A 51 1.67 12.31 -2.33
C PRO A 51 1.88 10.85 -1.94
N THR A 52 2.63 10.12 -2.76
CA THR A 52 2.76 8.67 -2.62
C THR A 52 4.22 8.26 -2.76
N ASP A 53 4.72 7.52 -1.77
CA ASP A 53 5.95 6.74 -1.92
C ASP A 53 5.60 5.37 -2.51
N PHE A 54 6.14 5.06 -3.68
CA PHE A 54 5.93 3.81 -4.42
C PHE A 54 7.08 2.85 -4.14
N TYR A 55 6.76 1.58 -3.95
CA TYR A 55 7.70 0.49 -3.70
C TYR A 55 7.37 -0.72 -4.57
N HIS A 56 8.41 -1.36 -5.10
CA HIS A 56 8.32 -2.69 -5.68
C HIS A 56 9.36 -3.60 -5.02
N MET A 57 8.94 -4.76 -4.54
CA MET A 57 9.84 -5.80 -4.03
C MET A 57 9.84 -6.97 -5.02
N SER A 58 10.99 -7.33 -5.60
CA SER A 58 11.09 -8.50 -6.47
C SER A 58 11.02 -9.82 -5.68
N ASP A 59 10.92 -10.94 -6.40
CA ASP A 59 10.95 -12.31 -5.85
C ASP A 59 12.27 -12.70 -5.18
N ILE A 60 13.37 -12.09 -5.59
CA ILE A 60 14.71 -12.22 -4.98
C ILE A 60 14.98 -11.18 -3.89
N GLY A 61 14.02 -10.31 -3.56
CA GLY A 61 14.17 -9.33 -2.50
C GLY A 61 14.92 -8.05 -2.91
N HIS A 62 14.90 -7.67 -4.18
CA HIS A 62 15.36 -6.34 -4.59
C HIS A 62 14.24 -5.33 -4.38
N LEU A 63 14.50 -4.29 -3.57
CA LEU A 63 13.58 -3.19 -3.34
C LEU A 63 13.87 -2.03 -4.27
N GLN A 64 12.85 -1.58 -4.98
CA GLN A 64 12.88 -0.35 -5.76
C GLN A 64 11.88 0.66 -5.19
N SER A 65 12.24 1.95 -5.22
CA SER A 65 11.41 3.04 -4.68
C SER A 65 11.29 4.19 -5.68
N GLU A 66 10.12 4.82 -5.70
CA GLU A 66 9.82 6.02 -6.50
C GLU A 66 8.91 6.98 -5.71
N ARG A 67 8.90 8.25 -6.07
CA ARG A 67 7.92 9.22 -5.54
C ARG A 67 6.96 9.66 -6.63
N GLY A 68 5.70 9.83 -6.28
CA GLY A 68 4.69 10.30 -7.23
C GLY A 68 3.39 10.70 -6.57
N LEU A 69 2.32 10.63 -7.36
CA LEU A 69 0.97 11.00 -6.95
C LEU A 69 -0.01 9.89 -7.28
N LEU A 70 -0.90 9.61 -6.34
CA LEU A 70 -2.14 8.87 -6.57
C LEU A 70 -3.32 9.83 -6.62
N THR A 71 -4.29 9.56 -7.47
CA THR A 71 -5.56 10.30 -7.52
C THR A 71 -6.73 9.35 -7.32
N TRP A 72 -7.46 9.52 -6.22
CA TRP A 72 -8.71 8.80 -5.95
C TRP A 72 -9.89 9.60 -6.49
N TYR A 73 -10.70 8.98 -7.34
CA TYR A 73 -11.82 9.65 -8.00
C TYR A 73 -12.90 8.66 -8.44
N ASP A 74 -14.08 9.16 -8.76
CA ASP A 74 -15.19 8.41 -9.36
C ASP A 74 -15.18 8.62 -10.88
N ALA A 75 -14.85 7.57 -11.62
CA ALA A 75 -14.84 7.58 -13.09
C ALA A 75 -16.25 7.79 -13.69
N ARG A 76 -17.29 7.69 -12.87
CA ARG A 76 -18.68 7.93 -13.21
C ARG A 76 -19.27 9.13 -12.46
N ALA A 77 -18.45 10.08 -11.99
CA ALA A 77 -18.92 11.26 -11.24
C ALA A 77 -20.04 12.07 -11.94
N ARG A 78 -20.11 12.04 -13.29
CA ARG A 78 -21.16 12.70 -14.08
C ARG A 78 -22.37 11.81 -14.38
N HIS A 79 -22.34 10.54 -14.00
CA HIS A 79 -23.46 9.62 -14.18
C HIS A 79 -24.48 9.82 -13.05
N PRO A 80 -25.79 9.87 -13.35
CA PRO A 80 -26.81 10.28 -12.38
C PRO A 80 -26.94 9.34 -11.16
N THR A 81 -26.64 8.04 -11.32
CA THR A 81 -26.88 7.03 -10.27
C THR A 81 -25.76 6.02 -10.05
N ARG A 82 -24.75 5.99 -10.91
CA ARG A 82 -23.69 4.96 -10.85
C ARG A 82 -22.41 5.62 -10.39
N THR A 83 -21.74 4.97 -9.46
CA THR A 83 -20.41 5.35 -9.00
C THR A 83 -19.43 4.23 -9.35
N GLU A 84 -18.22 4.61 -9.72
CA GLU A 84 -17.14 3.71 -10.08
C GLU A 84 -15.83 4.34 -9.64
N TYR A 85 -15.49 4.13 -8.36
CA TYR A 85 -14.27 4.68 -7.82
C TYR A 85 -13.04 3.96 -8.37
N ARG A 86 -12.00 4.74 -8.65
CA ARG A 86 -10.72 4.30 -9.21
C ARG A 86 -9.58 5.08 -8.61
N LEU A 87 -8.43 4.42 -8.55
CA LEU A 87 -7.18 4.98 -8.05
C LEU A 87 -6.20 5.10 -9.21
N TYR A 88 -6.10 6.32 -9.75
CA TYR A 88 -5.20 6.64 -10.84
C TYR A 88 -3.77 6.84 -10.33
N TYR A 89 -2.79 6.39 -11.11
CA TYR A 89 -1.36 6.62 -10.91
C TYR A 89 -0.71 7.10 -12.21
N TYR A 90 0.48 7.70 -12.11
CA TYR A 90 1.33 7.93 -13.26
C TYR A 90 2.35 6.80 -13.41
N ASP A 91 2.77 6.53 -14.63
CA ASP A 91 3.84 5.57 -14.89
C ASP A 91 5.16 6.02 -14.24
N ASN A 92 5.74 5.10 -13.48
CA ASN A 92 7.05 5.24 -12.88
C ASN A 92 7.76 3.88 -12.90
N ALA A 93 8.99 3.84 -12.41
CA ALA A 93 9.79 2.63 -12.49
C ALA A 93 9.28 1.49 -11.57
N VAL A 94 8.45 1.81 -10.56
CA VAL A 94 7.75 0.83 -9.70
C VAL A 94 6.49 0.32 -10.39
N THR A 95 5.61 1.18 -10.90
CA THR A 95 4.32 0.76 -11.49
C THR A 95 4.52 -0.05 -12.76
N ARG A 96 5.61 0.20 -13.52
CA ARG A 96 6.00 -0.64 -14.67
C ARG A 96 6.42 -2.07 -14.31
N GLN A 97 6.73 -2.35 -13.05
CA GLN A 97 7.08 -3.70 -12.61
C GLN A 97 5.89 -4.51 -12.09
N ALA A 98 4.74 -3.85 -11.87
CA ALA A 98 3.56 -4.51 -11.35
C ALA A 98 3.01 -5.54 -12.34
N LYS A 99 2.73 -6.75 -11.86
CA LYS A 99 2.20 -7.85 -12.66
C LYS A 99 0.88 -8.33 -12.09
N ALA A 100 0.10 -8.95 -12.98
CA ALA A 100 -1.13 -9.59 -12.56
C ALA A 100 -0.81 -10.73 -11.58
N GLY A 101 -1.59 -10.82 -10.51
CA GLY A 101 -1.36 -11.78 -9.45
C GLY A 101 -0.43 -11.27 -8.34
N ASP A 102 0.26 -10.15 -8.51
CA ASP A 102 1.02 -9.52 -7.41
C ASP A 102 0.08 -9.02 -6.32
N THR A 103 0.61 -8.93 -5.11
CA THR A 103 -0.02 -8.27 -3.98
C THR A 103 0.28 -6.78 -4.06
N LEU A 104 -0.77 -5.98 -4.07
CA LEU A 104 -0.74 -4.53 -3.94
C LEU A 104 -1.18 -4.14 -2.53
N ILE A 105 -0.35 -3.33 -1.87
CA ILE A 105 -0.56 -2.82 -0.52
C ILE A 105 -0.59 -1.31 -0.60
N ILE A 106 -1.67 -0.71 -0.10
CA ILE A 106 -1.83 0.75 -0.08
C ILE A 106 -2.12 1.18 1.35
N GLY A 107 -1.30 2.06 1.89
CA GLY A 107 -1.53 2.63 3.22
C GLY A 107 -1.65 4.15 3.17
N ARG A 108 -2.56 4.68 3.98
CA ARG A 108 -2.73 6.12 4.18
C ARG A 108 -2.13 6.52 5.50
N LYS A 109 -1.13 7.42 5.48
CA LYS A 109 -0.49 7.95 6.68
C LYS A 109 -1.40 8.95 7.40
N VAL A 110 -1.15 9.17 8.68
CA VAL A 110 -1.89 10.15 9.51
C VAL A 110 -1.80 11.58 8.95
N ASP A 111 -0.65 11.91 8.34
CA ASP A 111 -0.37 13.19 7.68
C ASP A 111 -1.07 13.37 6.32
N GLY A 112 -1.79 12.35 5.84
CA GLY A 112 -2.53 12.38 4.58
C GLY A 112 -1.73 11.91 3.35
N SER A 113 -0.42 11.72 3.46
CA SER A 113 0.37 11.06 2.41
C SER A 113 0.05 9.55 2.37
N THR A 114 0.50 8.88 1.32
CA THR A 114 0.26 7.45 1.13
C THR A 114 1.54 6.72 0.77
N PHE A 115 1.51 5.39 0.92
CA PHE A 115 2.46 4.54 0.24
C PHE A 115 1.73 3.51 -0.60
N LEU A 116 2.43 3.02 -1.62
CA LEU A 116 2.00 1.92 -2.46
C LEU A 116 3.14 0.91 -2.55
N LEU A 117 2.91 -0.35 -2.21
CA LEU A 117 3.87 -1.44 -2.36
C LEU A 117 3.29 -2.54 -3.24
N VAL A 118 4.02 -2.92 -4.28
CA VAL A 118 3.76 -4.11 -5.09
C VAL A 118 4.81 -5.18 -4.77
N ALA A 119 4.36 -6.40 -4.52
CA ALA A 119 5.24 -7.53 -4.24
C ALA A 119 4.62 -8.84 -4.75
N PRO A 120 5.43 -9.89 -4.99
CA PRO A 120 4.95 -11.23 -5.30
C PRO A 120 3.92 -11.70 -4.28
N SER A 121 2.94 -12.47 -4.73
CA SER A 121 1.91 -13.06 -3.86
C SER A 121 2.26 -14.46 -3.32
N THR A 122 3.38 -15.02 -3.76
CA THR A 122 3.91 -16.32 -3.30
C THR A 122 5.42 -16.26 -3.08
N GLY A 123 5.97 -17.22 -2.34
CA GLY A 123 7.41 -17.34 -2.09
C GLY A 123 7.86 -16.66 -0.79
N ALA A 124 9.20 -16.61 -0.58
CA ALA A 124 9.79 -16.08 0.66
C ALA A 124 9.46 -14.60 0.87
N VAL A 125 9.60 -13.78 -0.19
CA VAL A 125 9.24 -12.36 -0.18
C VAL A 125 7.78 -12.16 0.20
N ALA A 126 6.85 -12.89 -0.42
CA ALA A 126 5.43 -12.78 -0.11
C ALA A 126 5.12 -13.10 1.36
N LYS A 127 5.70 -14.19 1.90
CA LYS A 127 5.58 -14.54 3.32
C LYS A 127 6.12 -13.45 4.22
N ARG A 128 7.24 -12.82 3.83
CA ARG A 128 7.91 -11.79 4.61
C ARG A 128 7.15 -10.47 4.59
N ILE A 129 6.60 -10.07 3.45
CA ILE A 129 5.70 -8.93 3.33
C ILE A 129 4.40 -9.18 4.09
N ALA A 130 3.81 -10.37 3.98
CA ALA A 130 2.63 -10.73 4.76
C ALA A 130 2.89 -10.64 6.27
N TRP A 131 4.00 -11.21 6.74
CA TRP A 131 4.44 -11.06 8.13
C TRP A 131 4.65 -9.59 8.51
N LEU A 132 5.33 -8.81 7.67
CA LEU A 132 5.59 -7.39 7.92
C LEU A 132 4.29 -6.66 8.22
N PHE A 133 3.25 -6.90 7.44
CA PHE A 133 1.97 -6.22 7.59
C PHE A 133 0.95 -6.95 8.48
N GLY A 134 1.34 -8.04 9.15
CA GLY A 134 0.43 -8.84 9.97
C GLY A 134 -0.72 -9.48 9.17
N ILE A 135 -0.51 -9.74 7.88
CA ILE A 135 -1.48 -10.43 7.02
C ILE A 135 -1.30 -11.92 7.24
N GLU A 136 -2.35 -12.60 7.72
CA GLU A 136 -2.39 -14.05 7.60
C GLU A 136 -2.64 -14.44 6.15
N VAL A 137 -1.76 -15.26 5.59
CA VAL A 137 -1.88 -15.76 4.21
C VAL A 137 -2.96 -16.84 4.15
N ALA A 138 -4.21 -16.45 4.37
CA ALA A 138 -5.37 -17.26 3.99
C ALA A 138 -5.65 -17.02 2.49
N PRO A 139 -5.77 -18.07 1.66
CA PRO A 139 -6.09 -17.92 0.25
C PRO A 139 -7.43 -17.19 0.06
N GLY A 140 -7.40 -16.01 -0.56
CA GLY A 140 -8.61 -15.35 -1.08
C GLY A 140 -9.24 -14.24 -0.23
N ALA A 141 -8.66 -13.86 0.92
CA ALA A 141 -9.19 -12.76 1.73
C ALA A 141 -8.47 -11.44 1.43
N ALA A 142 -9.23 -10.45 0.92
CA ALA A 142 -8.81 -9.06 0.94
C ALA A 142 -9.01 -8.54 2.36
N PHE A 143 -7.94 -8.46 3.14
CA PHE A 143 -7.99 -7.84 4.46
C PHE A 143 -7.92 -6.33 4.32
N ALA A 144 -8.72 -5.63 5.10
CA ALA A 144 -8.53 -4.22 5.39
C ALA A 144 -8.08 -4.17 6.84
N ALA A 145 -6.84 -3.78 7.11
CA ALA A 145 -6.48 -3.33 8.45
C ALA A 145 -7.04 -1.90 8.56
N LEU A 146 -8.35 -1.82 8.75
CA LEU A 146 -9.04 -0.58 9.09
C LEU A 146 -8.88 -0.40 10.59
N ASP A 147 -8.18 0.65 10.97
CA ASP A 147 -8.24 1.33 12.27
C ASP A 147 -8.72 0.47 13.44
N LEU A 148 -7.95 -0.57 13.78
CA LEU A 148 -8.29 -1.42 14.91
C LEU A 148 -7.80 -0.74 16.18
N ASP A 149 -8.73 -0.40 17.07
CA ASP A 149 -8.38 -0.05 18.43
C ASP A 149 -7.75 -1.26 19.15
N ALA A 150 -7.26 -1.06 20.38
CA ALA A 150 -6.58 -2.13 21.11
C ALA A 150 -7.49 -3.36 21.37
N ALA A 151 -8.80 -3.16 21.49
CA ALA A 151 -9.78 -4.21 21.74
C ALA A 151 -10.13 -4.98 20.45
N GLU A 152 -10.25 -4.28 19.33
CA GLU A 152 -10.49 -4.89 18.02
C GLU A 152 -9.26 -5.65 17.52
N LYS A 153 -8.04 -5.19 17.83
CA LYS A 153 -6.79 -5.95 17.64
C LYS A 153 -6.78 -7.24 18.44
N ALA A 154 -7.19 -7.21 19.70
CA ALA A 154 -7.28 -8.40 20.54
C ALA A 154 -8.36 -9.38 20.05
N GLY A 155 -9.49 -8.85 19.57
CA GLY A 155 -10.57 -9.63 18.95
C GLY A 155 -10.14 -10.32 17.65
N LEU A 156 -9.46 -9.60 16.74
CA LEU A 156 -8.90 -10.19 15.52
C LEU A 156 -7.78 -11.18 15.85
N SER A 157 -6.91 -10.87 16.80
CA SER A 157 -5.85 -11.78 17.27
C SER A 157 -6.41 -13.12 17.73
N ASN A 158 -7.51 -13.10 18.48
CA ASN A 158 -8.19 -14.32 18.93
C ASN A 158 -8.97 -15.02 17.82
N ALA A 159 -9.65 -14.27 16.93
CA ALA A 159 -10.45 -14.82 15.84
C ALA A 159 -9.60 -15.44 14.72
N LEU A 160 -8.36 -14.97 14.56
CA LEU A 160 -7.38 -15.46 13.58
C LEU A 160 -6.42 -16.51 14.16
N GLY A 161 -6.48 -16.79 15.47
CA GLY A 161 -5.61 -17.79 16.09
C GLY A 161 -4.16 -17.33 16.30
N LEU A 162 -3.93 -16.01 16.36
CA LEU A 162 -2.64 -15.36 16.65
C LEU A 162 -2.21 -15.50 18.13
N SER A 163 -2.65 -16.54 18.84
CA SER A 163 -2.50 -16.70 20.30
C SER A 163 -1.11 -17.09 20.79
N ASP A 164 -0.05 -16.85 20.02
CA ASP A 164 1.32 -16.91 20.55
C ASP A 164 1.64 -15.55 21.18
N ALA A 165 1.25 -15.43 22.44
CA ALA A 165 1.31 -14.24 23.27
C ALA A 165 2.73 -13.79 23.68
N ASP A 166 3.75 -14.05 22.86
CA ASP A 166 5.14 -13.65 23.14
C ASP A 166 5.69 -12.60 22.15
N ASP A 167 4.95 -12.26 21.09
CA ASP A 167 5.47 -11.44 20.00
C ASP A 167 4.61 -10.19 19.71
N THR A 168 4.06 -9.56 20.75
CA THR A 168 3.31 -8.27 20.60
C THR A 168 4.17 -7.11 20.04
N SER A 169 5.47 -7.36 19.85
CA SER A 169 6.40 -6.54 19.06
C SER A 169 6.43 -6.94 17.58
N PHE A 170 5.26 -7.17 16.95
CA PHE A 170 5.10 -7.41 15.50
C PHE A 170 5.77 -6.36 14.58
N TRP A 171 6.31 -5.28 15.13
CA TRP A 171 6.97 -4.18 14.42
C TRP A 171 8.33 -3.74 15.00
N GLN A 172 8.94 -4.46 15.95
CA GLN A 172 10.36 -4.26 16.34
C GLN A 172 11.30 -5.08 15.46
N ALA A 173 11.06 -4.99 14.15
CA ALA A 173 11.54 -5.98 13.20
C ALA A 173 13.04 -5.90 12.87
N GLU A 174 13.78 -4.91 13.38
CA GLU A 174 15.23 -4.85 13.19
C GLU A 174 15.94 -6.06 13.82
N GLU A 175 15.37 -6.65 14.87
CA GLU A 175 15.94 -7.76 15.66
C GLU A 175 15.05 -9.01 15.69
N SER A 176 14.08 -9.16 14.77
CA SER A 176 13.26 -10.37 14.75
C SER A 176 14.08 -11.60 14.36
N PRO A 177 14.04 -12.71 15.13
CA PRO A 177 14.68 -13.98 14.75
C PRO A 177 14.23 -14.48 13.37
N ARG A 178 12.99 -14.17 12.97
CA ARG A 178 12.45 -14.53 11.66
C ARG A 178 13.15 -13.79 10.51
N LEU A 179 13.58 -12.55 10.73
CA LEU A 179 14.31 -11.76 9.73
C LEU A 179 15.79 -12.16 9.68
N ALA A 180 16.36 -12.54 10.83
CA ALA A 180 17.73 -13.07 10.92
C ALA A 180 17.93 -14.42 10.20
N ALA A 181 16.85 -15.16 9.93
CA ALA A 181 16.89 -16.41 9.17
C ALA A 181 16.79 -16.22 7.64
N GLU A 182 16.40 -15.04 7.16
CA GLU A 182 16.26 -14.77 5.72
C GLU A 182 17.61 -14.55 5.03
N PRO A 183 17.72 -14.78 3.71
CA PRO A 183 18.90 -14.38 2.93
C PRO A 183 19.26 -12.90 3.18
N PRO A 184 20.56 -12.53 3.21
CA PRO A 184 20.99 -11.16 3.50
C PRO A 184 20.30 -10.10 2.64
N GLU A 185 20.15 -10.37 1.34
CA GLU A 185 19.50 -9.45 0.39
C GLU A 185 18.04 -9.15 0.79
N LEU A 186 17.24 -10.17 1.06
CA LEU A 186 15.86 -10.01 1.50
C LEU A 186 15.78 -9.32 2.87
N ARG A 187 16.66 -9.69 3.79
CA ARG A 187 16.74 -9.08 5.13
C ARG A 187 17.00 -7.58 5.03
N ASP A 188 17.99 -7.19 4.24
CA ASP A 188 18.38 -5.79 4.09
C ASP A 188 17.30 -4.99 3.38
N ALA A 189 16.67 -5.56 2.35
CA ALA A 189 15.56 -4.93 1.65
C ALA A 189 14.34 -4.68 2.56
N ILE A 190 14.02 -5.62 3.46
CA ILE A 190 12.94 -5.45 4.44
C ILE A 190 13.28 -4.35 5.46
N ARG A 191 14.53 -4.28 5.91
CA ARG A 191 14.99 -3.20 6.81
C ARG A 191 14.89 -1.83 6.15
N VAL A 192 15.31 -1.73 4.89
CA VAL A 192 15.20 -0.48 4.12
C VAL A 192 13.72 -0.09 3.96
N LEU A 193 12.85 -1.03 3.59
CA LEU A 193 11.41 -0.79 3.45
C LEU A 193 10.82 -0.29 4.78
N GLN A 194 11.14 -0.93 5.90
CA GLN A 194 10.67 -0.51 7.23
C GLN A 194 11.09 0.91 7.58
N LYS A 195 12.36 1.24 7.36
CA LYS A 195 12.89 2.59 7.60
C LYS A 195 12.17 3.63 6.72
N GLN A 196 11.92 3.31 5.46
CA GLN A 196 11.22 4.19 4.53
C GLN A 196 9.75 4.38 4.91
N LEU A 197 9.05 3.31 5.32
CA LEU A 197 7.67 3.38 5.80
C LEU A 197 7.54 4.15 7.12
N GLY A 198 8.52 4.02 8.02
CA GLY A 198 8.54 4.65 9.34
C GLY A 198 9.01 6.11 9.35
N SER A 199 9.69 6.56 8.28
CA SER A 199 10.15 7.94 8.17
C SER A 199 8.94 8.87 8.02
N HIS A 200 8.76 9.78 9.00
CA HIS A 200 7.79 10.87 8.89
C HIS A 200 8.15 11.72 7.68
N GLY A 201 7.15 12.11 6.88
CA GLY A 201 7.34 12.98 5.72
C GLY A 201 7.81 14.37 6.15
N ASN A 202 9.09 14.51 6.51
CA ASN A 202 9.74 15.81 6.61
C ASN A 202 10.25 16.19 5.22
N GLY A 203 9.31 16.50 4.33
CA GLY A 203 9.58 17.15 3.05
C GLY A 203 9.04 18.57 3.13
N LYS A 204 9.94 19.54 3.26
CA LYS A 204 9.66 20.96 3.07
C LYS A 204 8.77 21.16 1.83
N THR A 205 7.71 21.93 2.00
CA THR A 205 6.97 22.56 0.91
C THR A 205 7.89 23.57 0.24
N ASP A 206 8.62 23.16 -0.79
CA ASP A 206 9.13 24.12 -1.77
C ASP A 206 7.94 24.49 -2.67
N HIS A 207 7.38 25.68 -2.41
CA HIS A 207 6.44 26.35 -3.29
C HIS A 207 7.13 26.65 -4.62
N ALA A 208 7.04 25.73 -5.58
CA ALA A 208 7.17 26.06 -6.99
C ALA A 208 5.76 26.29 -7.55
N SER A 209 5.34 27.55 -7.55
CA SER A 209 4.18 28.01 -8.32
C SER A 209 4.41 27.68 -9.79
N SER A 210 3.69 26.69 -10.31
CA SER A 210 3.55 26.50 -11.75
C SER A 210 2.09 26.77 -12.11
N THR A 211 1.86 28.00 -12.58
CA THR A 211 0.60 28.44 -13.16
C THR A 211 0.39 27.65 -14.46
N PHE A 212 -0.54 26.70 -14.45
CA PHE A 212 -1.03 26.05 -15.66
C PHE A 212 -2.16 26.91 -16.24
N ILE A 213 -1.91 27.53 -17.39
CA ILE A 213 -2.93 28.18 -18.23
C ILE A 213 -3.43 27.10 -19.20
N PRO A 214 -4.74 26.76 -19.24
CA PRO A 214 -5.28 25.89 -20.26
C PRO A 214 -5.36 26.65 -21.59
N ASP A 215 -4.79 26.07 -22.64
CA ASP A 215 -4.94 26.56 -24.02
C ASP A 215 -6.42 26.54 -24.43
N ASP A 216 -6.86 27.71 -24.89
CA ASP A 216 -8.15 27.94 -25.53
C ASP A 216 -8.16 27.27 -26.92
N GLN A 217 -9.17 26.45 -27.19
CA GLN A 217 -9.31 25.79 -28.48
C GLN A 217 -9.87 26.77 -29.51
N SER A 218 -9.29 26.72 -30.70
CA SER A 218 -9.65 27.49 -31.90
C SER A 218 -11.01 27.08 -32.47
#